data_AF-A0A1U7D3B9-F1
#
_entry.id   AF-A0A1U7D3B9-F1
#
_cell.length_a   1.000
_cell.length_b   1.000
_cell.length_c   1.000
_cell.angle_alpha   90.00
_cell.angle_beta   90.00
_cell.angle_gamma   90.00
#
_symmetry.space_group_name_H-M   'P 1'
#
loop_
_entity.id
_entity.type
_entity.pdbx_description
1 polymer ?
#
loop_
_entity_poly.entity_id
_entity_poly.type
_entity_poly.pdbx_seq_one_letter_code
_entity_poly.pdbx_strand_id
1 'polypeptide(L)'
;MTAALDVPGATLRRHELAALREVARSGGGRADAAPVTLLVADMRPSMLCGRSRAFRSVAAAEALVLLGWQAVDAGGDVALLTLGAGAPVTVAPGAGAETMDRIIAGLVRAHDAAAALALAGRLDDPPMTRDLVPLDDEPPGVRLVIASGFEMPGAGLSARLAALSARHDLWLLRVSDGPLPERPPFPGLTTVGVDAGLPPEAVVALLAASVPGRS
;
A
#
# COMPACT_ATOMS: atom_id res chain seq x y z
N MET A 1 -1.00 -34.25 -0.81
CA MET A 1 -1.51 -33.73 0.49
C MET A 1 -1.69 -32.23 0.32
N THR A 2 -2.89 -31.81 -0.07
CA THR A 2 -3.20 -30.41 -0.41
C THR A 2 -4.25 -29.93 0.58
N ALA A 3 -3.82 -29.72 1.82
CA ALA A 3 -4.63 -28.97 2.77
C ALA A 3 -4.43 -27.50 2.44
N ALA A 4 -5.50 -26.87 1.96
CA ALA A 4 -5.60 -25.45 1.74
C ALA A 4 -5.06 -24.68 2.96
N LEU A 5 -4.05 -23.85 2.73
CA LEU A 5 -3.69 -22.78 3.65
C LEU A 5 -4.75 -21.69 3.50
N ASP A 6 -5.97 -21.96 3.96
CA ASP A 6 -6.92 -20.92 4.34
C ASP A 6 -6.43 -20.35 5.68
N VAL A 7 -5.24 -19.75 5.64
CA VAL A 7 -4.69 -19.02 6.78
C VAL A 7 -5.48 -17.72 6.83
N PRO A 8 -6.22 -17.45 7.93
CA PRO A 8 -6.89 -16.17 8.11
C PRO A 8 -5.90 -15.03 7.80
N GLY A 9 -6.30 -14.12 6.92
CA GLY A 9 -5.49 -12.98 6.45
C GLY A 9 -4.45 -13.27 5.36
N ALA A 10 -4.41 -14.46 4.77
CA ALA A 10 -3.68 -14.72 3.52
C ALA A 10 -4.48 -14.35 2.26
N THR A 11 -5.80 -14.19 2.38
CA THR A 11 -6.69 -13.78 1.28
C THR A 11 -7.16 -12.35 1.46
N LEU A 12 -7.29 -11.63 0.34
CA LEU A 12 -7.82 -10.28 0.32
C LEU A 12 -9.27 -10.33 -0.17
N ARG A 13 -10.25 -9.98 0.68
CA ARG A 13 -11.67 -10.01 0.27
C ARG A 13 -12.20 -8.59 0.04
N ARG A 14 -12.93 -8.42 -1.07
CA ARG A 14 -13.56 -7.15 -1.43
C ARG A 14 -14.48 -6.59 -0.34
N HIS A 15 -15.28 -7.44 0.31
CA HIS A 15 -16.24 -6.98 1.31
C HIS A 15 -15.56 -6.51 2.61
N GLU A 16 -14.44 -7.15 3.01
CA GLU A 16 -13.63 -6.74 4.15
C GLU A 16 -13.00 -5.36 3.88
N LEU A 17 -12.39 -5.18 2.71
CA LEU A 17 -11.83 -3.89 2.32
C LEU A 17 -12.88 -2.78 2.19
N ALA A 18 -14.07 -3.10 1.66
CA ALA A 18 -15.16 -2.13 1.57
C ALA A 18 -15.63 -1.67 2.97
N ALA A 19 -15.63 -2.57 3.97
CA ALA A 19 -16.00 -2.26 5.34
C ALA A 19 -15.04 -1.28 6.03
N LEU A 20 -13.78 -1.19 5.56
CA LEU A 20 -12.78 -0.26 6.12
C LEU A 20 -13.14 1.22 5.98
N ARG A 21 -14.13 1.56 5.16
CA ARG A 21 -14.64 2.94 5.07
C ARG A 21 -15.08 3.48 6.43
N GLU A 22 -15.78 2.67 7.22
CA GLU A 22 -16.26 3.08 8.54
C GLU A 22 -15.11 3.20 9.55
N VAL A 23 -14.09 2.34 9.42
CA VAL A 23 -12.85 2.43 10.20
C VAL A 23 -12.09 3.72 9.88
N ALA A 24 -11.96 4.06 8.60
CA ALA A 24 -11.29 5.27 8.14
C ALA A 24 -11.93 6.55 8.73
N ARG A 25 -13.27 6.59 8.79
CA ARG A 25 -14.05 7.69 9.37
C ARG A 25 -13.90 7.79 10.88
N SER A 26 -13.83 6.64 11.55
CA SER A 26 -13.68 6.57 13.02
C SER A 26 -12.28 6.98 13.48
N GLY A 27 -11.26 6.86 12.62
CA GLY A 27 -9.86 7.18 12.93
C GLY A 27 -9.54 8.67 13.13
N GLY A 28 -10.49 9.59 12.91
CA GLY A 28 -10.39 11.00 13.31
C GLY A 28 -9.29 11.85 12.64
N GLY A 29 -8.50 11.27 11.75
CA GLY A 29 -7.48 11.94 10.95
C GLY A 29 -8.02 12.27 9.56
N ARG A 30 -8.34 13.55 9.30
CA ARG A 30 -8.51 14.01 7.92
C ARG A 30 -7.12 14.16 7.32
N ALA A 31 -6.79 13.36 6.31
CA ALA A 31 -5.59 13.59 5.52
C ALA A 31 -5.66 15.00 4.93
N ASP A 32 -4.51 15.69 4.86
CA ASP A 32 -4.44 16.97 4.16
C ASP A 32 -4.87 16.78 2.69
N ALA A 33 -5.57 17.75 2.11
CA ALA A 33 -6.22 17.59 0.82
C ALA A 33 -5.19 17.66 -0.32
N ALA A 34 -4.62 16.51 -0.70
CA ALA A 34 -3.91 16.38 -1.96
C ALA A 34 -4.93 16.27 -3.11
N PRO A 35 -4.71 16.94 -4.27
CA PRO A 35 -5.63 16.88 -5.39
C PRO A 35 -5.76 15.46 -5.94
N VAL A 36 -4.65 14.71 -5.97
CA VAL A 36 -4.61 13.29 -6.34
C VAL A 36 -3.74 12.53 -5.35
N THR A 37 -4.24 11.42 -4.84
CA THR A 37 -3.48 10.43 -4.05
C THR A 37 -3.36 9.14 -4.84
N LEU A 38 -2.14 8.84 -5.32
CA LEU A 38 -1.83 7.58 -5.98
C LEU A 38 -1.38 6.54 -4.94
N LEU A 39 -2.19 5.50 -4.80
CA LEU A 39 -1.94 4.35 -3.93
C LEU A 39 -1.07 3.34 -4.69
N VAL A 40 0.12 3.06 -4.20
CA VAL A 40 1.07 2.12 -4.80
C VAL A 40 1.19 0.89 -3.90
N ALA A 41 0.61 -0.22 -4.34
CA ALA A 41 0.55 -1.47 -3.56
C ALA A 41 1.59 -2.49 -4.03
N ASP A 42 2.49 -2.90 -3.15
CA ASP A 42 3.45 -3.96 -3.45
C ASP A 42 2.82 -5.35 -3.24
N MET A 43 2.66 -6.10 -4.33
CA MET A 43 2.15 -7.47 -4.38
C MET A 43 3.23 -8.46 -4.83
N ARG A 44 4.52 -8.09 -4.75
CA ARG A 44 5.64 -8.99 -5.11
C ARG A 44 5.74 -10.18 -4.14
N PRO A 45 6.45 -11.27 -4.53
CA PRO A 45 6.53 -12.47 -3.70
C PRO A 45 6.98 -12.24 -2.24
N SER A 46 7.90 -11.30 -1.95
CA SER A 46 8.26 -10.93 -0.57
C SER A 46 7.09 -10.42 0.28
N MET A 47 6.04 -9.89 -0.34
CA MET A 47 4.86 -9.39 0.33
C MET A 47 3.81 -10.48 0.60
N LEU A 48 3.91 -11.64 -0.06
CA LEU A 48 3.01 -12.79 0.12
C LEU A 48 3.40 -13.68 1.30
N CYS A 49 3.78 -13.04 2.41
CA CYS A 49 4.13 -13.70 3.65
C CYS A 49 3.56 -12.94 4.85
N GLY A 50 3.35 -13.64 5.95
CA GLY A 50 2.82 -13.10 7.20
C GLY A 50 3.06 -14.07 8.35
N ARG A 51 3.25 -13.56 9.57
CA ARG A 51 3.58 -14.40 10.75
C ARG A 51 2.43 -14.55 11.76
N SER A 52 1.38 -13.77 11.66
CA SER A 52 0.35 -13.70 12.69
C SER A 52 -1.07 -13.54 12.11
N ARG A 53 -1.42 -12.33 11.69
CA ARG A 53 -2.79 -11.95 11.32
C ARG A 53 -3.00 -11.93 9.82
N ALA A 54 -2.13 -11.26 9.08
CA ALA A 54 -2.29 -11.05 7.65
C ALA A 54 -0.96 -11.19 6.92
N PHE A 55 -1.03 -11.46 5.61
CA PHE A 55 0.11 -11.24 4.74
C PHE A 55 0.45 -9.74 4.68
N ARG A 56 1.72 -9.41 4.46
CA ARG A 56 2.14 -8.02 4.27
C ARG A 56 1.41 -7.36 3.09
N SER A 57 1.15 -8.10 2.02
CA SER A 57 0.36 -7.60 0.88
C SER A 57 -1.08 -7.23 1.29
N VAL A 58 -1.68 -8.01 2.18
CA VAL A 58 -3.02 -7.76 2.71
C VAL A 58 -3.01 -6.54 3.62
N ALA A 59 -2.10 -6.48 4.59
CA ALA A 59 -1.95 -5.31 5.47
C ALA A 59 -1.62 -4.02 4.70
N ALA A 60 -0.80 -4.11 3.65
CA ALA A 60 -0.52 -3.01 2.73
C ALA A 60 -1.80 -2.51 2.05
N ALA A 61 -2.59 -3.42 1.47
CA ALA A 61 -3.85 -3.09 0.81
C ALA A 61 -4.85 -2.43 1.77
N GLU A 62 -4.96 -2.93 3.00
CA GLU A 62 -5.84 -2.36 4.02
C GLU A 62 -5.42 -0.94 4.42
N ALA A 63 -4.14 -0.72 4.67
CA ALA A 63 -3.60 0.60 5.00
C ALA A 63 -3.83 1.59 3.85
N LEU A 64 -3.61 1.17 2.60
CA LEU A 64 -3.89 1.98 1.42
C LEU A 64 -5.38 2.28 1.25
N VAL A 65 -6.27 1.32 1.53
CA VAL A 65 -7.72 1.55 1.48
C VAL A 65 -8.18 2.55 2.55
N LEU A 66 -7.63 2.47 3.76
CA LEU A 66 -7.89 3.46 4.81
C LEU A 66 -7.50 4.88 4.36
N LEU A 67 -6.29 5.04 3.82
CA LEU A 67 -5.81 6.33 3.29
C LEU A 67 -6.60 6.80 2.05
N GLY A 68 -6.99 5.88 1.17
CA GLY A 68 -7.82 6.17 0.01
C GLY A 68 -9.18 6.73 0.41
N TRP A 69 -9.84 6.13 1.40
CA TRP A 69 -11.08 6.67 1.95
C TRP A 69 -10.89 8.04 2.60
N GLN A 70 -9.79 8.24 3.34
CA GLN A 70 -9.48 9.55 3.92
C GLN A 70 -9.24 10.63 2.85
N ALA A 71 -8.56 10.29 1.74
CA ALA A 71 -8.34 11.20 0.63
C ALA A 71 -9.66 11.57 -0.07
N VAL A 72 -10.53 10.58 -0.32
CA VAL A 72 -11.87 10.81 -0.87
C VAL A 72 -12.73 11.68 0.06
N ASP A 73 -12.74 11.40 1.36
CA ASP A 73 -13.48 12.19 2.34
C ASP A 73 -12.89 13.62 2.50
N ALA A 74 -11.61 13.80 2.17
CA ALA A 74 -10.97 15.11 2.09
C ALA A 74 -11.35 15.89 0.80
N GLY A 75 -11.93 15.21 -0.20
CA GLY A 75 -12.33 15.79 -1.49
C GLY A 75 -11.31 15.60 -2.62
N GLY A 76 -10.28 14.77 -2.41
CA GLY A 76 -9.26 14.47 -3.43
C GLY A 76 -9.63 13.28 -4.31
N ASP A 77 -8.97 13.20 -5.46
CA ASP A 77 -9.02 12.03 -6.34
C ASP A 77 -8.07 10.93 -5.83
N VAL A 78 -8.42 9.68 -6.12
CA VAL A 78 -7.60 8.52 -5.79
C VAL A 78 -7.30 7.68 -7.03
N ALA A 79 -6.12 7.10 -7.08
CA ALA A 79 -5.65 6.22 -8.15
C ALA A 79 -4.94 5.00 -7.57
N LEU A 80 -4.76 3.95 -8.38
CA LEU A 80 -4.04 2.73 -7.98
C LEU A 80 -2.96 2.37 -9.00
N LEU A 81 -1.81 1.96 -8.49
CA LEU A 81 -0.78 1.20 -9.19
C LEU A 81 -0.37 0.01 -8.32
N THR A 82 -0.30 -1.20 -8.88
CA THR A 82 0.24 -2.37 -8.16
C THR A 82 1.60 -2.78 -8.71
N LEU A 83 2.53 -3.08 -7.81
CA LEU A 83 3.84 -3.67 -8.13
C LEU A 83 3.75 -5.19 -7.95
N GLY A 84 4.48 -5.97 -8.75
CA GLY A 84 4.35 -7.43 -8.70
C GLY A 84 5.07 -8.14 -9.85
N ALA A 85 5.14 -9.47 -9.76
CA ALA A 85 5.75 -10.30 -10.80
C ALA A 85 4.89 -10.41 -12.09
N GLY A 86 3.62 -10.01 -12.04
CA GLY A 86 2.67 -10.03 -13.15
C GLY A 86 2.50 -8.68 -13.84
N ALA A 87 1.48 -8.57 -14.70
CA ALA A 87 1.09 -7.28 -15.26
C ALA A 87 0.56 -6.35 -14.15
N PRO A 88 0.98 -5.07 -14.12
CA PRO A 88 0.48 -4.14 -13.11
C PRO A 88 -1.02 -3.89 -13.31
N VAL A 89 -1.76 -3.85 -12.20
CA VAL A 89 -3.14 -3.37 -12.17
C VAL A 89 -3.10 -1.87 -11.91
N THR A 90 -3.75 -1.11 -12.78
CA THR A 90 -3.89 0.34 -12.62
C THR A 90 -5.37 0.73 -12.56
N VAL A 91 -5.66 1.78 -11.80
CA VAL A 91 -6.96 2.47 -11.80
C VAL A 91 -6.67 3.95 -11.98
N ALA A 92 -7.24 4.53 -13.02
CA ALA A 92 -7.09 5.96 -13.32
C ALA A 92 -7.65 6.83 -12.17
N PRO A 93 -7.10 8.04 -11.96
CA PRO A 93 -7.58 8.96 -10.95
C PRO A 93 -9.09 9.21 -11.05
N GLY A 94 -9.74 9.29 -9.90
CA GLY A 94 -11.12 9.75 -9.81
C GLY A 94 -11.59 9.90 -8.37
N ALA A 95 -12.69 10.61 -8.21
CA ALA A 95 -13.27 10.88 -6.91
C ALA A 95 -14.21 9.75 -6.44
N GLY A 96 -14.52 9.78 -5.15
CA GLY A 96 -15.70 9.14 -4.60
C GLY A 96 -15.64 7.63 -4.42
N ALA A 97 -16.76 7.09 -3.93
CA ALA A 97 -16.88 5.68 -3.57
C ALA A 97 -16.77 4.73 -4.76
N GLU A 98 -17.24 5.14 -5.95
CA GLU A 98 -17.13 4.31 -7.17
C GLU A 98 -15.68 4.08 -7.58
N THR A 99 -14.82 5.09 -7.44
CA THR A 99 -13.39 4.92 -7.71
C THR A 99 -12.73 4.03 -6.66
N MET A 100 -13.06 4.21 -5.39
CA MET A 100 -12.60 3.31 -4.33
C MET A 100 -13.05 1.86 -4.54
N ASP A 101 -14.26 1.62 -5.03
CA ASP A 101 -14.73 0.28 -5.40
C ASP A 101 -13.86 -0.36 -6.49
N ARG A 102 -13.50 0.42 -7.51
CA ARG A 102 -12.59 -0.02 -8.59
C ARG A 102 -11.19 -0.31 -8.05
N ILE A 103 -10.69 0.52 -7.15
CA ILE A 103 -9.39 0.33 -6.47
C ILE A 103 -9.40 -0.96 -5.64
N ILE A 104 -10.41 -1.16 -4.80
CA ILE A 104 -10.56 -2.38 -3.99
C ILE A 104 -10.61 -3.61 -4.89
N ALA A 105 -11.41 -3.57 -5.96
CA ALA A 105 -11.45 -4.67 -6.92
C ALA A 105 -10.10 -4.89 -7.61
N GLY A 106 -9.33 -3.82 -7.87
CA GLY A 106 -7.99 -3.88 -8.43
C GLY A 106 -6.98 -4.54 -7.49
N LEU A 107 -7.00 -4.17 -6.21
CA LEU A 107 -6.15 -4.76 -5.17
C LEU A 107 -6.41 -6.26 -5.02
N VAL A 108 -7.68 -6.68 -4.96
CA VAL A 108 -8.07 -8.11 -4.89
C VAL A 108 -7.56 -8.86 -6.11
N ARG A 109 -7.79 -8.34 -7.33
CA ARG A 109 -7.29 -8.98 -8.56
C ARG A 109 -5.77 -9.11 -8.58
N ALA A 110 -5.05 -8.08 -8.15
CA ALA A 110 -3.59 -8.08 -8.13
C ALA A 110 -3.04 -9.10 -7.11
N HIS A 111 -3.62 -9.14 -5.90
CA HIS A 111 -3.27 -10.12 -4.87
C HIS A 111 -3.54 -11.56 -5.34
N ASP A 112 -4.72 -11.83 -5.91
CA ASP A 112 -5.08 -13.16 -6.41
C ASP A 112 -4.15 -13.62 -7.53
N ALA A 113 -3.80 -12.71 -8.46
CA ALA A 113 -2.85 -13.00 -9.53
C ALA A 113 -1.44 -13.30 -8.98
N ALA A 114 -0.98 -12.52 -8.01
CA ALA A 114 0.31 -12.74 -7.36
C ALA A 114 0.34 -14.08 -6.59
N ALA A 115 -0.72 -14.38 -5.83
CA ALA A 115 -0.86 -15.64 -5.12
C ALA A 115 -0.90 -16.85 -6.08
N ALA A 116 -1.59 -16.74 -7.22
CA ALA A 116 -1.63 -17.78 -8.23
C ALA A 116 -0.24 -18.04 -8.85
N LEU A 117 0.52 -16.98 -9.15
CA LEU A 117 1.90 -17.10 -9.63
C LEU A 117 2.81 -17.77 -8.59
N ALA A 118 2.71 -17.35 -7.33
CA ALA A 118 3.48 -17.95 -6.24
C ALA A 118 3.14 -19.44 -6.05
N LEU A 119 1.86 -19.81 -6.11
CA LEU A 119 1.40 -21.20 -6.04
C LEU A 119 1.91 -22.03 -7.23
N ALA A 120 2.07 -21.42 -8.39
CA ALA A 120 2.71 -22.03 -9.56
C ALA A 120 4.25 -22.08 -9.47
N GLY A 121 4.84 -21.74 -8.32
CA GLY A 121 6.28 -21.76 -8.08
C GLY A 121 7.05 -20.57 -8.65
N ARG A 122 6.35 -19.54 -9.15
CA ARG A 122 6.99 -18.29 -9.63
C ARG A 122 7.23 -17.35 -8.46
N LEU A 123 8.31 -17.60 -7.74
CA LEU A 123 8.71 -16.86 -6.54
C LEU A 123 9.82 -15.83 -6.81
N ASP A 124 10.19 -15.61 -8.07
CA ASP A 124 11.17 -14.58 -8.43
C ASP A 124 10.66 -13.21 -8.00
N ASP A 125 11.42 -12.55 -7.14
CA ASP A 125 11.09 -11.22 -6.64
C ASP A 125 11.90 -10.16 -7.39
N PRO A 126 11.32 -9.52 -8.42
CA PRO A 126 12.06 -8.53 -9.20
C PRO A 126 12.38 -7.30 -8.33
N PRO A 127 13.51 -6.61 -8.61
CA PRO A 127 13.86 -5.39 -7.91
C PRO A 127 12.75 -4.33 -8.00
N MET A 128 12.36 -3.74 -6.86
CA MET A 128 11.28 -2.74 -6.79
C MET A 128 11.54 -1.55 -7.73
N THR A 129 12.80 -1.14 -7.89
CA THR A 129 13.17 -0.02 -8.76
C THR A 129 12.64 -0.15 -10.19
N ARG A 130 12.49 -1.38 -10.70
CA ARG A 130 11.91 -1.65 -12.02
C ARG A 130 10.44 -1.23 -12.08
N ASP A 131 9.67 -1.54 -11.04
CA ASP A 131 8.21 -1.40 -11.06
C ASP A 131 7.77 0.03 -10.72
N LEU A 132 8.69 0.86 -10.21
CA LEU A 132 8.46 2.28 -9.94
C LEU A 132 8.68 3.17 -11.18
N VAL A 133 9.13 2.63 -12.32
CA VAL A 133 9.34 3.38 -13.59
C VAL A 133 8.12 4.21 -14.00
N PRO A 134 6.89 3.69 -13.99
CA PRO A 134 5.71 4.44 -14.39
C PRO A 134 5.47 5.73 -13.57
N LEU A 135 6.02 5.83 -12.36
CA LEU A 135 5.86 7.02 -11.52
C LEU A 135 6.64 8.24 -12.02
N ASP A 136 7.61 8.05 -12.94
CA ASP A 136 8.39 9.17 -13.49
C ASP A 136 7.52 10.11 -14.34
N ASP A 137 6.45 9.57 -14.92
CA ASP A 137 5.50 10.27 -15.80
C ASP A 137 4.34 10.94 -15.03
N GLU A 138 4.25 10.74 -13.71
CA GLU A 138 3.19 11.33 -12.90
C GLU A 138 3.32 12.88 -12.82
N PRO A 139 2.19 13.61 -12.87
CA PRO A 139 2.19 15.06 -12.68
C PRO A 139 2.83 15.47 -11.33
N PRO A 140 3.57 16.58 -11.28
CA PRO A 140 4.11 17.08 -10.02
C PRO A 140 2.99 17.41 -9.02
N GLY A 141 3.26 17.26 -7.73
CA GLY A 141 2.30 17.56 -6.65
C GLY A 141 1.28 16.47 -6.33
N VAL A 142 1.30 15.34 -7.05
CA VAL A 142 0.57 14.12 -6.64
C VAL A 142 1.11 13.62 -5.30
N ARG A 143 0.23 13.14 -4.42
CA ARG A 143 0.64 12.38 -3.23
C ARG A 143 0.87 10.93 -3.62
N LEU A 144 2.08 10.44 -3.40
CA LEU A 144 2.46 9.05 -3.66
C LEU A 144 2.50 8.30 -2.33
N VAL A 145 1.66 7.27 -2.17
CA VAL A 145 1.68 6.41 -0.99
C VAL A 145 2.15 5.02 -1.40
N ILE A 146 3.39 4.68 -1.08
CA ILE A 146 3.99 3.38 -1.43
C ILE A 146 3.97 2.45 -0.23
N ALA A 147 3.20 1.36 -0.31
CA ALA A 147 3.12 0.35 0.73
C ALA A 147 3.90 -0.91 0.35
N SER A 148 4.98 -1.19 1.09
CA SER A 148 5.89 -2.32 0.86
C SER A 148 6.71 -2.66 2.10
N GLY A 149 7.29 -3.85 2.16
CA GLY A 149 8.30 -4.22 3.16
C GLY A 149 9.72 -3.78 2.80
N PHE A 150 9.98 -3.42 1.52
CA PHE A 150 11.28 -2.96 1.00
C PHE A 150 12.44 -3.97 1.13
N GLU A 151 12.16 -5.27 1.18
CA GLU A 151 13.16 -6.33 1.34
C GLU A 151 14.05 -6.50 0.12
N MET A 152 13.45 -6.38 -1.08
CA MET A 152 14.13 -6.48 -2.38
C MET A 152 14.09 -5.13 -3.10
N PRO A 153 14.85 -4.11 -2.62
CA PRO A 153 14.72 -2.75 -3.11
C PRO A 153 15.26 -2.57 -4.53
N GLY A 154 16.34 -3.27 -4.87
CA GLY A 154 17.12 -3.01 -6.07
C GLY A 154 18.17 -1.91 -5.91
N ALA A 155 19.15 -1.89 -6.82
CA ALA A 155 20.18 -0.85 -6.83
C ALA A 155 19.57 0.52 -7.12
N GLY A 156 19.97 1.55 -6.37
CA GLY A 156 19.56 2.93 -6.61
C GLY A 156 18.17 3.32 -6.09
N LEU A 157 17.47 2.44 -5.36
CA LEU A 157 16.13 2.76 -4.85
C LEU A 157 16.10 4.06 -4.03
N SER A 158 17.06 4.28 -3.13
CA SER A 158 17.11 5.49 -2.31
C SER A 158 17.21 6.76 -3.15
N ALA A 159 18.03 6.75 -4.21
CA ALA A 159 18.15 7.89 -5.13
C ALA A 159 16.86 8.11 -5.91
N ARG A 160 16.19 7.02 -6.33
CA ARG A 160 14.91 7.08 -7.02
C ARG A 160 13.80 7.64 -6.14
N LEU A 161 13.68 7.17 -4.90
CA LEU A 161 12.70 7.69 -3.93
C LEU A 161 12.98 9.17 -3.59
N ALA A 162 14.26 9.56 -3.46
CA ALA A 162 14.63 10.96 -3.30
C ALA A 162 14.17 11.82 -4.50
N ALA A 163 14.39 11.34 -5.72
CA ALA A 163 13.92 12.04 -6.93
C ALA A 163 12.40 12.17 -6.99
N LEU A 164 11.65 11.13 -6.59
CA LEU A 164 10.19 11.18 -6.47
C LEU A 164 9.76 12.19 -5.39
N SER A 165 10.38 12.18 -4.22
CA SER A 165 10.06 13.12 -3.13
C SER A 165 10.33 14.58 -3.45
N ALA A 166 11.21 14.86 -4.41
CA ALA A 166 11.46 16.23 -4.88
C ALA A 166 10.31 16.79 -5.73
N ARG A 167 9.46 15.92 -6.29
CA ARG A 167 8.34 16.27 -7.19
C ARG A 167 6.96 16.03 -6.57
N HIS A 168 6.89 15.14 -5.58
CA HIS A 168 5.66 14.58 -5.05
C HIS A 168 5.67 14.57 -3.52
N ASP A 169 4.49 14.63 -2.91
CA ASP A 169 4.34 14.34 -1.47
C ASP A 169 4.45 12.82 -1.29
N LEU A 170 5.66 12.34 -0.96
CA LEU A 170 5.99 10.92 -0.92
C LEU A 170 5.87 10.35 0.49
N TRP A 171 4.99 9.37 0.65
CA TRP A 171 4.75 8.62 1.88
C TRP A 171 5.09 7.16 1.68
N LEU A 172 5.93 6.62 2.55
CA LEU A 172 6.31 5.21 2.53
C LEU A 172 5.63 4.49 3.69
N LEU A 173 4.76 3.54 3.40
CA LEU A 173 4.21 2.63 4.40
C LEU A 173 5.10 1.39 4.44
N ARG A 174 5.93 1.29 5.47
CA ARG A 174 6.79 0.13 5.68
C ARG A 174 6.01 -0.96 6.38
N VAL A 175 5.63 -1.99 5.63
CA VAL A 175 4.86 -3.12 6.14
C VAL A 175 5.79 -4.21 6.65
N SER A 176 5.55 -4.71 7.86
CA SER A 176 6.38 -5.75 8.48
C SER A 176 5.55 -6.69 9.33
N ASP A 177 6.07 -7.89 9.62
CA ASP A 177 5.40 -8.86 10.50
C ASP A 177 6.01 -8.86 11.90
N GLY A 178 5.99 -7.72 12.60
CA GLY A 178 6.55 -7.57 13.94
C GLY A 178 7.25 -6.23 14.18
N PRO A 179 8.00 -6.08 15.29
CA PRO A 179 8.57 -4.80 15.67
C PRO A 179 9.51 -4.26 14.60
N LEU A 180 9.25 -3.03 14.17
CA LEU A 180 10.05 -2.32 13.20
C LEU A 180 11.38 -1.87 13.85
N PRO A 181 12.51 -1.98 13.13
CA PRO A 181 13.76 -1.43 13.63
C PRO A 181 13.67 0.09 13.77
N GLU A 182 14.35 0.64 14.78
CA GLU A 182 14.28 2.07 15.14
C GLU A 182 14.66 3.02 13.99
N ARG A 183 15.52 2.57 13.06
CA ARG A 183 15.95 3.38 11.92
C ARG A 183 15.05 3.16 10.70
N PRO A 184 14.49 4.21 10.09
CA PRO A 184 13.74 4.09 8.84
C PRO A 184 14.66 3.60 7.71
N PRO A 185 14.12 2.85 6.72
CA PRO A 185 14.90 2.31 5.62
C PRO A 185 15.46 3.39 4.70
N PHE A 186 14.78 4.55 4.62
CA PHE A 186 15.17 5.68 3.79
C PHE A 186 15.17 6.97 4.64
N PRO A 187 16.32 7.31 5.27
CA PRO A 187 16.44 8.52 6.06
C PRO A 187 16.06 9.77 5.26
N GLY A 188 15.32 10.70 5.88
CA GLY A 188 14.87 11.95 5.25
C GLY A 188 13.56 11.85 4.47
N LEU A 189 12.97 10.65 4.34
CA LEU A 189 11.64 10.45 3.75
C LEU A 189 10.60 10.15 4.82
N THR A 190 9.38 10.65 4.63
CA THR A 190 8.23 10.31 5.48
C THR A 190 7.95 8.82 5.39
N THR A 191 8.23 8.10 6.48
CA THR A 191 7.99 6.66 6.59
C THR A 191 7.10 6.37 7.78
N VAL A 192 6.01 5.63 7.53
CA VAL A 192 5.09 5.14 8.55
C VAL A 192 5.23 3.64 8.67
N GLY A 193 5.36 3.18 9.91
CA GLY A 193 5.40 1.75 10.22
C GLY A 193 4.02 1.12 10.25
N VAL A 194 3.84 0.02 9.51
CA VAL A 194 2.62 -0.79 9.56
C VAL A 194 3.01 -2.21 9.96
N ASP A 195 2.51 -2.67 11.11
CA ASP A 195 2.64 -4.07 11.53
C ASP A 195 1.45 -4.85 10.96
N ALA A 196 1.72 -5.84 10.11
CA ALA A 196 0.71 -6.72 9.52
C ALA A 196 -0.02 -7.58 10.57
N GLY A 197 0.53 -7.68 11.78
CA GLY A 197 -0.14 -8.28 12.94
C GLY A 197 -1.23 -7.43 13.55
N LEU A 198 -1.26 -6.12 13.28
CA LEU A 198 -2.27 -5.22 13.84
C LEU A 198 -3.57 -5.26 13.04
N PRO A 199 -4.72 -5.11 13.72
CA PRO A 199 -5.99 -4.96 13.05
C PRO A 199 -6.13 -3.55 12.44
N PRO A 200 -6.96 -3.36 11.39
CA PRO A 200 -7.07 -2.09 10.67
C PRO A 200 -7.42 -0.88 11.56
N GLU A 201 -8.16 -1.08 12.65
CA GLU A 201 -8.54 -0.04 13.61
C GLU A 201 -7.34 0.51 14.39
N ALA A 202 -6.32 -0.32 14.64
CA ALA A 202 -5.07 0.14 15.21
C ALA A 202 -4.20 0.84 14.17
N VAL A 203 -4.21 0.35 12.92
CA VAL A 203 -3.46 0.95 11.81
C VAL A 203 -3.95 2.36 11.51
N VAL A 204 -5.26 2.61 11.48
CA VAL A 204 -5.79 3.96 11.18
C VAL A 204 -5.33 4.99 12.22
N ALA A 205 -5.20 4.60 13.49
CA ALA A 205 -4.68 5.47 14.55
C ALA A 205 -3.20 5.82 14.34
N LEU A 206 -2.39 4.86 13.89
CA LEU A 206 -0.98 5.09 13.55
C LEU A 206 -0.82 6.02 12.35
N LEU A 207 -1.65 5.83 11.31
CA LEU A 207 -1.67 6.69 10.13
C LEU A 207 -2.02 8.13 10.50
N ALA A 208 -3.01 8.33 11.37
CA ALA A 208 -3.41 9.65 11.85
C ALA A 208 -2.32 10.37 12.66
N ALA A 209 -1.51 9.63 13.42
CA ALA A 209 -0.39 10.19 14.19
C ALA A 209 0.80 10.59 13.32
N SER A 210 0.88 10.09 12.08
CA SER A 210 2.03 10.25 11.20
C SER A 210 1.88 11.38 10.17
N VAL A 211 0.71 12.05 10.12
CA VAL A 211 0.47 13.19 9.23
C VAL A 211 1.24 14.41 9.76
N PRO A 212 2.20 14.99 9.00
CA PRO A 212 2.88 16.21 9.40
C PRO A 212 1.88 17.38 9.48
N GLY A 213 1.88 18.13 10.59
CA GLY A 213 1.01 19.31 10.77
C GLY A 213 0.15 19.33 12.04
N ARG A 214 0.31 18.36 12.94
CA ARG A 214 -0.23 18.42 14.31
C ARG A 214 0.87 18.71 15.34
N SER A 215 1.32 19.94 15.39
CA SER A 215 2.09 20.52 16.51
C SER A 215 1.78 21.99 16.62
#